data_AF-A0AAU3E270-F1
#
_entry.id   AF-A0AAU3E270-F1
#
_cell.length_a   1.000
_cell.length_b   1.000
_cell.length_c   1.000
_cell.angle_alpha   90.00
_cell.angle_beta   90.00
_cell.angle_gamma   90.00
#
_symmetry.space_group_name_H-M   'P 1'
#
loop_
_entity.id
_entity.type
_entity.pdbx_description
1 polymer ?
#
loop_
_entity_poly.entity_id
_entity_poly.type
_entity_poly.pdbx_seq_one_letter_code
_entity_poly.pdbx_strand_id
1 'polypeptide(L)' 'MSDRELYCDTCEGVQPFEAPPCADGHGADCPELACTGCGTAVMIGTFTFPATQPAGRRHRAPRHRAA' A
#
# COMPACT_ATOMS: atom_id res chain seq x y z
N MET A 1 -5.84 -13.77 5.03
CA MET A 1 -6.16 -12.55 5.79
C MET A 1 -4.91 -12.27 6.61
N SER A 2 -4.21 -11.15 6.34
CA SER A 2 -2.96 -10.86 7.06
C SER A 2 -3.35 -10.23 8.39
N ASP A 3 -3.24 -10.98 9.48
CA ASP A 3 -3.44 -10.48 10.82
C ASP A 3 -2.17 -9.82 11.36
N ARG A 4 -2.31 -8.65 11.99
CA ARG A 4 -1.21 -7.90 12.63
C ARG A 4 -1.59 -7.57 14.06
N GLU A 5 -0.67 -7.77 15.00
CA GLU A 5 -0.89 -7.41 16.41
C GLU A 5 -0.57 -5.93 16.63
N LEU A 6 -1.58 -5.15 17.06
CA LEU A 6 -1.47 -3.71 17.31
C LEU A 6 -2.21 -3.34 18.60
N TYR A 7 -1.78 -2.28 19.26
CA TYR A 7 -2.51 -1.74 20.40
C TYR A 7 -3.80 -1.06 19.94
N CYS A 8 -4.92 -1.44 20.55
CA CYS A 8 -6.22 -0.84 20.32
C CYS A 8 -6.63 -0.04 21.56
N ASP A 9 -6.83 1.27 21.41
CA ASP A 9 -7.25 2.15 22.51
C ASP A 9 -8.66 1.80 23.03
N THR A 10 -9.55 1.28 22.17
CA THR A 10 -10.90 0.86 22.57
C THR A 10 -10.89 -0.44 23.40
N CYS A 11 -9.96 -1.36 23.11
CA CYS A 11 -9.79 -2.59 23.87
C CYS A 11 -8.77 -2.46 25.00
N GLU A 12 -8.07 -1.33 25.06
CA GLU A 12 -6.98 -1.03 26.00
C GLU A 12 -5.87 -2.11 26.01
N GLY A 13 -5.60 -2.72 24.86
CA GLY A 13 -4.69 -3.85 24.76
C GLY A 13 -4.22 -4.17 23.35
N VAL A 14 -3.23 -5.06 23.25
CA VAL A 14 -2.77 -5.61 21.96
C VAL A 14 -3.85 -6.55 21.43
N GLN A 15 -4.31 -6.30 20.21
CA GLN A 15 -5.35 -7.06 19.54
C GLN A 15 -4.90 -7.44 18.12
N PRO A 16 -5.49 -8.50 17.54
CA PRO A 16 -5.33 -8.79 16.13
C PRO A 16 -6.08 -7.76 15.29
N PHE A 17 -5.45 -7.30 14.23
CA PHE A 17 -6.04 -6.43 13.23
C PHE A 17 -6.02 -7.11 11.87
N GLU A 18 -7.13 -7.05 11.15
CA GLU A 18 -7.24 -7.58 9.79
C GLU A 18 -7.42 -6.46 8.77
N ALA A 19 -6.84 -6.65 7.58
CA ALA A 19 -7.14 -5.82 6.43
C ALA A 19 -8.48 -6.25 5.82
N PRO A 20 -9.53 -5.41 5.84
CA PRO A 20 -10.77 -5.71 5.13
C PRO A 20 -10.51 -5.78 3.61
N PRO A 21 -11.44 -6.37 2.84
CA PRO A 21 -11.31 -6.43 1.38
C PRO A 21 -11.29 -5.02 0.78
N CYS A 22 -10.10 -4.54 0.44
CA CYS A 22 -9.91 -3.23 -0.15
C CYS A 22 -10.19 -3.25 -1.66
N ALA A 23 -11.02 -2.31 -2.13
CA ALA A 23 -11.36 -2.17 -3.55
C ALA A 23 -10.17 -1.66 -4.40
N ASP A 24 -9.20 -1.00 -3.76
CA ASP A 24 -8.01 -0.43 -4.40
C ASP A 24 -6.96 -1.48 -4.78
N GLY A 25 -7.14 -2.75 -4.37
CA GLY A 25 -6.28 -3.86 -4.77
C GLY A 25 -4.95 -3.96 -4.02
N HIS A 26 -4.83 -3.34 -2.84
CA HIS A 26 -3.62 -3.40 -2.02
C HIS A 26 -3.38 -4.76 -1.34
N GLY A 27 -4.37 -5.65 -1.32
CA GLY A 27 -4.22 -7.01 -0.78
C GLY A 27 -3.76 -7.03 0.69
N ALA A 28 -2.65 -7.71 0.96
CA ALA A 28 -2.09 -7.85 2.31
C ALA A 28 -1.34 -6.60 2.81
N ASP A 29 -0.99 -5.67 1.92
CA ASP A 29 -0.30 -4.42 2.22
C ASP A 29 -1.29 -3.24 2.34
N CYS A 30 -2.57 -3.53 2.57
CA CYS A 30 -3.57 -2.49 2.70
C CYS A 30 -3.32 -1.64 3.96
N PRO A 31 -3.29 -0.29 3.85
CA PRO A 31 -3.07 0.58 5.00
C PRO A 31 -4.28 0.66 5.94
N GLU A 32 -5.43 0.13 5.53
CA GLU A 32 -6.63 0.06 6.35
C GLU A 32 -6.65 -1.25 7.16
N LEU A 33 -6.64 -1.14 8.48
CA LEU A 33 -6.65 -2.28 9.39
C LEU A 33 -7.78 -2.13 10.41
N ALA A 34 -8.55 -3.19 10.65
CA ALA A 34 -9.64 -3.21 11.61
C ALA A 34 -9.36 -4.17 12.76
N CYS A 35 -9.56 -3.73 14.00
CA CYS A 35 -9.44 -4.57 15.19
C CYS A 35 -10.50 -5.67 15.16
N THR A 36 -10.10 -6.94 15.25
CA THR A 36 -11.03 -8.06 15.21
C THR A 36 -11.86 -8.19 16.50
N GLY A 37 -11.42 -7.57 17.60
CA GLY A 37 -12.11 -7.58 18.88
C GLY A 37 -13.28 -6.60 18.97
N CYS A 38 -13.08 -5.34 18.57
CA CYS A 38 -14.07 -4.27 18.72
C CYS A 38 -14.55 -3.65 17.39
N GLY A 39 -13.94 -3.99 16.26
CA GLY A 39 -14.28 -3.42 14.95
C GLY A 39 -13.77 -1.99 14.71
N THR A 40 -12.99 -1.42 15.63
CA THR A 40 -12.40 -0.08 15.43
C THR A 40 -11.34 -0.15 14.32
N ALA A 41 -11.47 0.71 13.31
CA ALA A 41 -10.52 0.80 12.21
C ALA A 41 -9.42 1.82 12.51
N VAL A 42 -8.17 1.44 12.22
CA VAL A 42 -6.98 2.29 12.33
C VAL A 42 -6.24 2.23 11.00
N MET A 43 -5.90 3.40 10.45
CA MET A 43 -5.16 3.49 9.19
C MET A 43 -3.67 3.70 9.49
N ILE A 44 -2.82 2.71 9.15
CA ILE A 44 -1.36 2.83 9.29
C ILE A 44 -0.79 3.16 7.92
N GLY A 45 -0.68 4.46 7.64
CA GLY A 45 -0.19 4.93 6.34
C GLY A 45 1.33 4.79 6.20
N THR A 46 1.77 3.79 5.44
CA THR A 46 2.96 3.95 4.60
C THR A 46 2.49 4.01 3.16
N PHE A 47 2.23 5.22 2.65
CA PHE A 47 1.90 5.42 1.25
C PHE A 47 3.10 5.08 0.38
N THR A 48 3.13 3.89 -0.22
CA THR A 48 4.07 3.54 -1.28
C THR A 48 3.47 3.99 -2.61
N PHE A 49 3.72 5.25 -2.98
CA PHE A 49 3.37 5.72 -4.31
C PHE A 49 4.22 4.96 -5.34
N PRO A 50 3.61 4.26 -6.32
CA PRO A 50 4.40 3.69 -7.41
C PRO A 50 5.10 4.85 -8.15
N ALA A 51 6.42 4.78 -8.24
CA ALA A 51 7.20 5.78 -8.93
C ALA A 51 6.71 5.87 -10.38
N THR A 52 6.13 7.00 -10.76
CA THR A 52 5.74 7.26 -12.15
C THR A 52 7.02 7.37 -12.96
N GLN A 53 7.39 6.31 -13.67
CA GLN A 53 8.55 6.35 -14.55
C GLN A 53 8.22 7.28 -15.72
N PRO A 54 8.93 8.42 -15.89
CA PRO A 54 8.69 9.26 -17.05
C PRO A 54 8.96 8.42 -18.30
N ALA A 55 7.97 8.34 -19.19
CA ALA A 55 8.06 7.59 -20.43
C ALA A 55 9.36 7.97 -21.14
N GLY A 56 10.29 7.03 -21.22
CA GLY A 56 11.65 7.24 -21.69
C GLY A 56 11.62 8.04 -22.99
N ARG A 57 12.15 9.28 -22.93
CA ARG A 57 12.33 10.15 -24.08
C ARG A 57 13.22 9.38 -25.04
N ARG A 58 12.60 8.77 -26.07
CA ARG A 58 13.26 7.95 -27.07
C ARG A 58 14.42 8.77 -27.62
N HIS A 59 15.64 8.45 -27.22
CA HIS A 59 16.83 9.03 -27.81
C HIS A 59 16.83 8.62 -29.27
N ARG A 60 16.33 9.52 -30.12
CA ARG A 60 16.35 9.36 -31.57
C ARG A 60 17.82 9.44 -31.96
N ALA A 61 18.45 8.28 -32.12
CA ALA A 61 19.84 8.20 -32.55
C ALA A 61 20.02 8.99 -33.86
N PRO A 62 21.04 9.86 -33.97
CA PRO A 62 21.32 10.56 -35.20
C PRO A 62 21.75 9.53 -36.25
N ARG A 63 21.01 9.45 -37.36
CA ARG A 63 21.41 8.67 -38.52
C ARG A 63 22.55 9.42 -39.20
N HIS A 64 23.79 9.01 -38.94
CA HIS A 64 24.91 9.42 -39.77
C HIS A 64 24.70 8.82 -41.17
N ARG A 65 24.36 9.68 -42.15
CA ARG A 65 24.45 9.34 -43.57
C ARG A 65 25.91 9.50 -43.98
N ALA A 66 26.58 8.39 -44.27
CA ALA A 66 27.83 8.41 -45.02
C ALA A 66 27.50 8.62 -46.51
N ALA A 67 28.19 9.57 -47.12
CA ALA A 67 28.21 9.85 -48.56
C ALA A 67 29.33 9.04 -49.23
#